data_AF-A0A7J3W729-F1
#
_entry.id   AF-A0A7J3W729-F1
#
_cell.length_a   1.000
_cell.length_b   1.000
_cell.length_c   1.000
_cell.angle_alpha   90.00
_cell.angle_beta   90.00
_cell.angle_gamma   90.00
#
_symmetry.space_group_name_H-M   'P 1'
#
loop_
_entity.id
_entity.type
_entity.pdbx_description
1 polymer ?
#
loop_
_entity_poly.entity_id
_entity_poly.type
_entity_poly.pdbx_seq_one_letter_code
_entity_poly.pdbx_strand_id
1 'polypeptide(L)'
;MSIRSEDLEEARELMMNFAHRTGLLPGNKPRRYLWTDAFAVCNFLGLYIHTNDGVYRELAIRLVNQVHHILGKHREDDSRIGWISGLKDEEAEQHPTIGGLRIGKELPERKADEPFNWELEWKRDGQYYHYLTKWMHALNKVALVTGNLTYNRWAIELAKTAHSKFTYTLPDGRKRMYWKMSIDLTYPLVSSMGQHDPLDGFITYNELQATAPREAEWPSLEEEIADLA
;
A
#
# COMPACT_ATOMS: atom_id res chain seq x y z
N MET A 1 -10.01 19.26 -19.50
CA MET A 1 -9.11 19.13 -20.67
C MET A 1 -9.53 17.85 -21.38
N SER A 2 -9.89 17.88 -22.67
CA SER A 2 -10.29 16.66 -23.38
C SER A 2 -9.05 15.82 -23.67
N ILE A 3 -9.02 14.56 -23.24
CA ILE A 3 -7.95 13.61 -23.60
C ILE A 3 -8.09 13.31 -25.10
N ARG A 4 -6.97 13.27 -25.84
CA ARG A 4 -6.98 12.91 -27.25
C ARG A 4 -7.28 11.41 -27.38
N SER A 5 -8.04 11.02 -28.41
CA SER A 5 -8.45 9.62 -28.60
C SER A 5 -7.27 8.66 -28.71
N GLU A 6 -6.16 9.09 -29.31
CA GLU A 6 -4.93 8.29 -29.46
C GLU A 6 -4.26 8.02 -28.11
N ASP A 7 -4.11 9.06 -27.27
CA ASP A 7 -3.52 8.94 -25.93
C ASP A 7 -4.33 7.98 -25.04
N LEU A 8 -5.66 7.98 -25.20
CA LEU A 8 -6.55 7.09 -24.45
C LEU A 8 -6.37 5.63 -24.89
N GLU A 9 -6.24 5.37 -26.19
CA GLU A 9 -6.05 4.00 -26.70
C GLU A 9 -4.69 3.43 -26.28
N GLU A 10 -3.64 4.24 -26.33
CA GLU A 10 -2.32 3.85 -25.84
C GLU A 10 -2.36 3.51 -24.33
N ALA A 11 -3.04 4.32 -23.52
CA ALA A 11 -3.22 4.05 -22.10
C ALA A 11 -3.97 2.72 -21.84
N ARG A 12 -5.01 2.43 -22.64
CA ARG A 12 -5.74 1.16 -22.56
C ARG A 12 -4.83 -0.03 -22.87
N GLU A 13 -4.10 0.04 -23.97
CA GLU A 13 -3.18 -1.02 -24.39
C GLU A 13 -2.11 -1.28 -23.32
N LEU A 14 -1.48 -0.22 -22.81
CA LEU A 14 -0.47 -0.32 -21.74
C LEU A 14 -1.02 -0.98 -20.48
N MET A 15 -2.22 -0.59 -20.05
CA MET A 15 -2.84 -1.13 -18.84
C MET A 15 -3.32 -2.58 -19.00
N MET A 16 -3.79 -2.97 -20.19
CA MET A 16 -4.12 -4.36 -20.49
C MET A 16 -2.86 -5.24 -20.58
N ASN A 17 -1.79 -4.73 -21.19
CA ASN A 17 -0.48 -5.40 -21.21
C ASN A 17 0.12 -5.52 -19.80
N PHE A 18 -0.08 -4.54 -18.93
CA PHE A 18 0.26 -4.64 -17.51
C PHE A 18 -0.53 -5.76 -16.83
N ALA A 19 -1.85 -5.80 -17.04
CA ALA A 19 -2.71 -6.82 -16.42
C ALA A 19 -2.30 -8.24 -16.81
N HIS A 20 -1.95 -8.45 -18.09
CA HIS A 20 -1.49 -9.75 -18.58
C HIS A 20 -0.11 -10.13 -18.03
N ARG A 21 0.90 -9.25 -18.19
CA ARG A 21 2.30 -9.56 -17.83
C ARG A 21 2.53 -9.74 -16.34
N THR A 22 1.72 -9.09 -15.49
CA THR A 22 1.86 -9.21 -14.03
C THR A 22 1.04 -10.37 -13.44
N GLY A 23 0.26 -11.09 -14.25
CA GLY A 23 -0.64 -12.13 -13.74
C GLY A 23 -1.83 -11.58 -12.96
N LEU A 24 -2.24 -10.33 -13.24
CA LEU A 24 -3.52 -9.83 -12.76
C LEU A 24 -4.66 -10.62 -13.44
N LEU A 25 -4.54 -10.78 -14.76
CA LEU A 25 -5.36 -11.71 -15.53
C LEU A 25 -4.83 -13.16 -15.38
N PRO A 26 -5.70 -14.18 -15.54
CA PRO A 26 -5.28 -15.58 -15.55
C PRO A 26 -4.20 -15.87 -16.60
N GLY A 27 -3.36 -16.87 -16.34
CA GLY A 27 -2.38 -17.40 -17.30
C GLY A 27 -0.92 -17.24 -16.87
N ASN A 28 -0.60 -16.24 -16.05
CA ASN A 28 0.74 -16.01 -15.51
C ASN A 28 0.75 -16.10 -13.98
N LYS A 29 1.87 -16.51 -13.36
CA LYS A 29 2.04 -16.44 -11.90
C LYS A 29 1.94 -14.96 -11.47
N PRO A 30 1.05 -14.60 -10.53
CA PRO A 30 0.94 -13.23 -10.06
C PRO A 30 2.27 -12.69 -9.51
N ARG A 31 2.65 -11.48 -9.95
CA ARG A 31 3.79 -10.73 -9.43
C ARG A 31 3.29 -9.36 -8.99
N ARG A 32 3.34 -9.11 -7.68
CA ARG A 32 2.88 -7.87 -7.07
C ARG A 32 4.09 -7.05 -6.60
N TYR A 33 4.01 -5.75 -6.82
CA TYR A 33 5.01 -4.78 -6.41
C TYR A 33 4.29 -3.50 -6.01
N LEU A 34 4.24 -3.23 -4.70
CA LEU A 34 3.26 -2.34 -4.08
C LEU A 34 3.21 -0.94 -4.72
N TRP A 35 4.38 -0.36 -5.01
CA TRP A 35 4.46 0.96 -5.66
C TRP A 35 3.79 0.97 -7.03
N THR A 36 4.19 0.07 -7.93
CA THR A 36 3.64 0.02 -9.29
C THR A 36 2.16 -0.35 -9.26
N ASP A 37 1.76 -1.26 -8.37
CA ASP A 37 0.37 -1.67 -8.23
C ASP A 37 -0.52 -0.50 -7.76
N ALA A 38 -0.03 0.38 -6.87
CA ALA A 38 -0.77 1.57 -6.43
C ALA A 38 -1.11 2.49 -7.63
N PHE A 39 -0.13 2.78 -8.49
CA PHE A 39 -0.37 3.55 -9.71
C PHE A 39 -1.29 2.81 -10.68
N ALA A 40 -1.13 1.50 -10.83
CA ALA A 40 -1.97 0.72 -11.72
C ALA A 40 -3.45 0.74 -11.30
N VAL A 41 -3.75 0.66 -10.00
CA VAL A 41 -5.11 0.85 -9.47
C VAL A 41 -5.67 2.21 -9.91
N CYS A 42 -4.95 3.29 -9.64
CA CYS A 42 -5.38 4.64 -10.03
C CYS A 42 -5.58 4.78 -11.55
N ASN A 43 -4.71 4.19 -12.36
CA ASN A 43 -4.81 4.22 -13.82
C ASN A 43 -6.04 3.46 -14.32
N PHE A 44 -6.32 2.28 -13.77
CA PHE A 44 -7.54 1.53 -14.11
C PHE A 44 -8.82 2.30 -13.72
N LEU A 45 -8.85 2.91 -12.54
CA LEU A 45 -9.97 3.77 -12.14
C LEU A 45 -10.10 5.00 -13.07
N GLY A 46 -8.97 5.60 -13.45
CA GLY A 46 -8.94 6.69 -14.42
C GLY A 46 -9.53 6.28 -15.77
N LEU A 47 -9.14 5.12 -16.32
CA LEU A 47 -9.72 4.58 -17.54
C LEU A 47 -11.22 4.33 -17.39
N TYR A 48 -11.66 3.75 -16.28
CA TYR A 48 -13.09 3.56 -16.01
C TYR A 48 -13.86 4.89 -16.04
N ILE A 49 -13.37 5.93 -15.34
CA ILE A 49 -14.03 7.24 -15.29
C ILE A 49 -14.17 7.87 -16.69
N HIS A 50 -13.14 7.76 -17.53
CA HIS A 50 -13.13 8.40 -18.85
C HIS A 50 -13.89 7.62 -19.92
N THR A 51 -14.03 6.30 -19.76
CA THR A 51 -14.59 5.41 -20.79
C THR A 51 -15.95 4.84 -20.42
N ASN A 52 -16.28 4.84 -19.12
CA ASN A 52 -17.40 4.11 -18.52
C ASN A 52 -17.37 2.59 -18.77
N ASP A 53 -16.22 2.03 -19.14
CA ASP A 53 -16.04 0.58 -19.33
C ASP A 53 -15.76 -0.10 -18.00
N GLY A 54 -16.74 -0.88 -17.52
CA GLY A 54 -16.70 -1.57 -16.23
C GLY A 54 -15.53 -2.54 -16.05
N VAL A 55 -14.92 -3.03 -17.14
CA VAL A 55 -13.77 -3.93 -17.07
C VAL A 55 -12.61 -3.31 -16.29
N TYR A 56 -12.36 -2.01 -16.46
CA TYR A 56 -11.25 -1.36 -15.75
C TYR A 56 -11.51 -1.23 -14.24
N ARG A 57 -12.77 -0.98 -13.84
CA ARG A 57 -13.15 -1.01 -12.42
C ARG A 57 -12.94 -2.40 -11.81
N GLU A 58 -13.33 -3.45 -12.52
CA GLU A 58 -13.15 -4.84 -12.09
C GLU A 58 -11.66 -5.20 -11.97
N LEU A 59 -10.82 -4.75 -12.91
CA LEU A 59 -9.37 -4.94 -12.85
C LEU A 59 -8.75 -4.22 -11.66
N ALA A 60 -9.18 -3.00 -11.34
CA ALA A 60 -8.73 -2.27 -10.15
C ALA A 60 -9.06 -3.05 -8.86
N ILE A 61 -10.31 -3.50 -8.71
CA ILE A 61 -10.75 -4.27 -7.54
C ILE A 61 -9.99 -5.60 -7.44
N ARG A 62 -9.83 -6.30 -8.56
CA ARG A 62 -9.07 -7.55 -8.62
C ARG A 62 -7.61 -7.36 -8.22
N LEU A 63 -7.01 -6.23 -8.61
CA LEU A 63 -5.64 -5.89 -8.27
C LEU A 63 -5.50 -5.63 -6.77
N VAL A 64 -6.43 -4.89 -6.17
CA VAL A 64 -6.49 -4.69 -4.70
C VAL A 64 -6.52 -6.03 -3.98
N ASN A 65 -7.45 -6.91 -4.38
CA ASN A 65 -7.57 -8.24 -3.76
C ASN A 65 -6.27 -9.05 -3.89
N GLN A 66 -5.66 -9.09 -5.08
CA GLN A 66 -4.38 -9.79 -5.26
C GLN A 66 -3.25 -9.18 -4.41
N VAL A 67 -3.14 -7.86 -4.33
CA VAL A 67 -2.13 -7.19 -3.51
C VAL A 67 -2.30 -7.57 -2.04
N HIS A 68 -3.52 -7.53 -1.51
CA HIS A 68 -3.79 -7.92 -0.12
C HIS A 68 -3.43 -9.38 0.15
N HIS A 69 -3.84 -10.31 -0.72
CA HIS A 69 -3.60 -11.74 -0.51
C HIS A 69 -2.14 -12.17 -0.72
N ILE A 70 -1.36 -11.39 -1.48
CA ILE A 70 0.04 -11.70 -1.76
C ILE A 70 0.95 -10.90 -0.84
N LEU A 71 0.82 -9.57 -0.82
CA LEU A 71 1.70 -8.67 -0.08
C LEU A 71 1.27 -8.45 1.37
N GLY A 72 0.03 -8.78 1.75
CA GLY A 72 -0.42 -8.83 3.16
C GLY A 72 -0.06 -10.12 3.89
N LYS A 73 0.55 -11.10 3.20
CA LYS A 73 1.02 -12.37 3.75
C LYS A 73 2.54 -12.46 3.77
N HIS A 74 3.07 -13.29 4.65
CA HIS A 74 4.49 -13.65 4.62
C HIS A 74 4.87 -14.28 3.28
N ARG A 75 6.17 -14.26 2.95
CA ARG A 75 6.65 -14.78 1.67
C ARG A 75 6.54 -16.30 1.64
N GLU A 76 6.42 -16.87 0.43
CA GLU A 76 6.39 -18.33 0.22
C GLU A 76 7.70 -19.01 0.67
N ASP A 77 8.82 -18.28 0.66
CA ASP A 77 10.15 -18.74 1.05
C ASP A 77 10.54 -18.33 2.49
N ASP A 78 9.61 -17.80 3.28
CA ASP A 78 9.80 -17.45 4.69
C ASP A 78 9.37 -18.61 5.60
N SER A 79 9.98 -18.72 6.79
CA SER A 79 9.54 -19.65 7.82
C SER A 79 8.23 -19.23 8.49
N ARG A 80 7.92 -17.93 8.50
CA ARG A 80 6.65 -17.38 8.98
C ARG A 80 5.58 -17.63 7.93
N ILE A 81 4.39 -18.03 8.37
CA ILE A 81 3.28 -18.42 7.49
C ILE A 81 2.04 -17.56 7.76
N GLY A 82 1.17 -17.45 6.75
CA GLY A 82 -0.10 -16.73 6.88
C GLY A 82 0.04 -15.21 6.72
N TRP A 83 -0.93 -14.49 7.26
CA TRP A 83 -1.00 -13.03 7.21
C TRP A 83 0.06 -12.38 8.10
N ILE A 84 0.64 -11.28 7.64
CA ILE A 84 1.66 -10.51 8.37
C ILE A 84 1.11 -9.99 9.70
N SER A 85 -0.19 -9.72 9.77
CA SER A 85 -0.90 -9.33 10.98
C SER A 85 -0.94 -10.43 12.05
N GLY A 86 -0.63 -11.69 11.70
CA GLY A 86 -0.81 -12.84 12.59
C GLY A 86 -2.28 -13.25 12.78
N LEU A 87 -3.23 -12.58 12.12
CA LEU A 87 -4.65 -12.92 12.18
C LEU A 87 -4.94 -14.20 11.40
N LYS A 88 -6.00 -14.91 11.81
CA LYS A 88 -6.53 -16.06 11.06
C LYS A 88 -7.23 -15.58 9.79
N ASP A 89 -7.34 -16.46 8.79
CA ASP A 89 -7.82 -16.08 7.46
C ASP A 89 -9.14 -15.29 7.48
N GLU A 90 -10.18 -15.74 8.18
CA GLU A 90 -11.49 -15.06 8.21
C GLU A 90 -11.42 -13.62 8.74
N GLU A 91 -10.66 -13.38 9.80
CA GLU A 91 -10.49 -12.05 10.40
C GLU A 91 -9.55 -11.18 9.55
N ALA A 92 -8.51 -11.80 8.97
CA ALA A 92 -7.57 -11.10 8.12
C ALA A 92 -8.20 -10.63 6.80
N GLU A 93 -9.18 -11.34 6.24
CA GLU A 93 -9.95 -10.87 5.09
C GLU A 93 -10.74 -9.58 5.40
N GLN A 94 -11.15 -9.39 6.65
CA GLN A 94 -11.83 -8.17 7.08
C GLN A 94 -10.85 -7.01 7.30
N HIS A 95 -9.60 -7.33 7.65
CA HIS A 95 -8.54 -6.37 7.97
C HIS A 95 -7.22 -6.64 7.22
N PRO A 96 -7.22 -6.71 5.88
CA PRO A 96 -6.10 -7.24 5.09
C PRO A 96 -4.83 -6.39 5.13
N THR A 97 -4.91 -5.18 5.70
CA THR A 97 -3.82 -4.20 5.74
C THR A 97 -3.33 -3.89 7.16
N ILE A 98 -3.95 -4.46 8.19
CA ILE A 98 -3.66 -4.11 9.59
C ILE A 98 -2.24 -4.53 10.03
N GLY A 99 -1.61 -5.48 9.34
CA GLY A 99 -0.21 -5.85 9.52
C GLY A 99 0.78 -5.07 8.63
N GLY A 100 0.29 -4.12 7.84
CA GLY A 100 1.06 -3.52 6.76
C GLY A 100 1.08 -4.37 5.48
N LEU A 101 1.89 -3.96 4.51
CA LEU A 101 2.02 -4.63 3.21
C LEU A 101 3.49 -4.68 2.79
N ARG A 102 3.93 -5.84 2.30
CA ARG A 102 5.27 -6.02 1.76
C ARG A 102 5.49 -5.17 0.51
N ILE A 103 6.76 -4.91 0.21
CA ILE A 103 7.17 -4.24 -1.03
C ILE A 103 6.94 -5.16 -2.24
N GLY A 104 7.25 -6.46 -2.10
CA GLY A 104 7.16 -7.43 -3.20
C GLY A 104 8.47 -7.60 -3.99
N LYS A 105 9.61 -7.41 -3.32
CA LYS A 105 10.94 -7.60 -3.93
C LYS A 105 11.31 -9.09 -4.04
N GLU A 106 12.23 -9.41 -4.93
CA GLU A 106 12.66 -10.79 -5.16
C GLU A 106 13.43 -11.36 -3.96
N LEU A 107 14.36 -10.59 -3.38
CA LEU A 107 15.15 -11.07 -2.25
C LEU A 107 14.38 -10.91 -0.93
N PRO A 108 14.54 -11.84 0.03
CA PRO A 108 13.98 -11.69 1.36
C PRO A 108 14.53 -10.44 2.05
N GLU A 109 13.84 -9.97 3.08
CA GLU A 109 14.37 -8.93 3.94
C GLU A 109 15.70 -9.32 4.60
N ARG A 110 16.48 -8.33 5.00
CA ARG A 110 17.72 -8.55 5.76
C ARG A 110 17.37 -8.99 7.17
N LYS A 111 18.05 -10.00 7.72
CA LYS A 111 17.87 -10.40 9.13
C LYS A 111 18.43 -9.33 10.07
N ALA A 112 17.92 -9.29 11.30
CA ALA A 112 18.35 -8.30 12.30
C ALA A 112 19.86 -8.36 12.61
N ASP A 113 20.45 -9.55 12.60
CA ASP A 113 21.87 -9.81 12.86
C ASP A 113 22.76 -9.73 11.60
N GLU A 114 22.16 -9.61 10.42
CA GLU A 114 22.89 -9.56 9.16
C GLU A 114 23.41 -8.13 8.88
N PRO A 115 24.67 -7.97 8.45
CA PRO A 115 25.27 -6.68 8.17
C PRO A 115 24.53 -5.92 7.06
N PHE A 116 24.51 -4.60 7.20
CA PHE A 116 23.91 -3.72 6.21
C PHE A 116 24.74 -3.66 4.92
N ASN A 117 24.08 -3.81 3.78
CA ASN A 117 24.66 -3.61 2.46
C ASN A 117 23.68 -2.82 1.59
N TRP A 118 24.09 -1.63 1.14
CA TRP A 118 23.22 -0.72 0.40
C TRP A 118 22.69 -1.35 -0.89
N GLU A 119 23.55 -1.92 -1.73
CA GLU A 119 23.15 -2.50 -3.03
C GLU A 119 22.16 -3.67 -2.88
N LEU A 120 22.31 -4.47 -1.82
CA LEU A 120 21.37 -5.53 -1.51
C LEU A 120 20.05 -4.98 -0.98
N GLU A 121 20.07 -3.96 -0.11
CA GLU A 121 18.87 -3.42 0.53
C GLU A 121 17.82 -2.91 -0.48
N TRP A 122 18.27 -2.35 -1.60
CA TRP A 122 17.40 -1.93 -2.72
C TRP A 122 16.64 -3.09 -3.40
N LYS A 123 17.17 -4.31 -3.28
CA LYS A 123 16.64 -5.54 -3.87
C LYS A 123 15.90 -6.41 -2.86
N ARG A 124 15.94 -6.05 -1.57
CA ARG A 124 15.34 -6.80 -0.46
C ARG A 124 13.93 -6.33 -0.15
N ASP A 125 13.10 -7.27 0.27
CA ASP A 125 11.74 -7.01 0.74
C ASP A 125 11.72 -6.30 2.10
N GLY A 126 10.54 -6.15 2.68
CA GLY A 126 10.29 -5.36 3.89
C GLY A 126 9.05 -4.50 3.67
N GLN A 127 8.95 -3.38 4.37
CA GLN A 127 7.91 -2.38 4.16
C GLN A 127 8.54 -0.97 4.04
N TYR A 128 8.18 -0.23 3.00
CA TYR A 128 8.57 1.18 2.81
C TYR A 128 7.41 2.10 3.16
N TYR A 129 7.65 3.11 4.00
CA TYR A 129 6.59 4.03 4.42
C TYR A 129 5.89 4.71 3.22
N HIS A 130 6.67 5.30 2.32
CA HIS A 130 6.14 5.99 1.13
C HIS A 130 5.42 5.04 0.14
N TYR A 131 5.66 3.73 0.18
CA TYR A 131 4.88 2.79 -0.65
C TYR A 131 3.51 2.54 -0.01
N LEU A 132 3.47 2.43 1.32
CA LEU A 132 2.21 2.28 2.05
C LEU A 132 1.33 3.53 1.86
N THR A 133 1.89 4.74 1.89
CA THR A 133 1.10 5.98 1.65
C THR A 133 0.52 6.03 0.24
N LYS A 134 1.26 5.61 -0.81
CA LYS A 134 0.67 5.50 -2.16
C LYS A 134 -0.43 4.45 -2.24
N TRP A 135 -0.29 3.34 -1.52
CA TRP A 135 -1.34 2.32 -1.48
C TRP A 135 -2.59 2.80 -0.72
N MET A 136 -2.42 3.51 0.40
CA MET A 136 -3.53 4.17 1.11
C MET A 136 -4.32 5.09 0.19
N HIS A 137 -3.62 5.93 -0.59
CA HIS A 137 -4.24 6.80 -1.59
C HIS A 137 -5.01 5.98 -2.64
N ALA A 138 -4.41 4.92 -3.19
CA ALA A 138 -5.07 4.06 -4.17
C ALA A 138 -6.37 3.45 -3.61
N LEU A 139 -6.36 2.95 -2.36
CA LEU A 139 -7.54 2.44 -1.67
C LEU A 139 -8.62 3.52 -1.48
N ASN A 140 -8.23 4.74 -1.11
CA ASN A 140 -9.16 5.86 -1.03
C ASN A 140 -9.84 6.15 -2.38
N LYS A 141 -9.09 6.11 -3.50
CA LYS A 141 -9.68 6.28 -4.83
C LYS A 141 -10.63 5.15 -5.20
N VAL A 142 -10.34 3.91 -4.83
CA VAL A 142 -11.30 2.81 -5.01
C VAL A 142 -12.57 3.07 -4.20
N ALA A 143 -12.46 3.52 -2.95
CA ALA A 143 -13.62 3.86 -2.13
C ALA A 143 -14.52 4.91 -2.79
N LEU A 144 -13.92 6.00 -3.27
CA LEU A 144 -14.65 7.10 -3.92
C LEU A 144 -15.32 6.68 -5.23
N VAL A 145 -14.61 5.91 -6.07
CA VAL A 145 -15.13 5.49 -7.39
C VAL A 145 -16.18 4.40 -7.29
N THR A 146 -16.08 3.51 -6.30
CA THR A 146 -17.02 2.40 -6.11
C THR A 146 -18.16 2.72 -5.14
N GLY A 147 -18.02 3.76 -4.32
CA GLY A 147 -18.92 4.05 -3.20
C GLY A 147 -18.76 3.12 -2.00
N ASN A 148 -17.82 2.18 -2.03
CA ASN A 148 -17.58 1.23 -0.94
C ASN A 148 -16.52 1.76 0.03
N LEU A 149 -16.96 2.31 1.17
CA LEU A 149 -16.07 2.91 2.17
C LEU A 149 -15.14 1.91 2.87
N THR A 150 -15.36 0.61 2.75
CA THR A 150 -14.46 -0.42 3.30
C THR A 150 -13.02 -0.25 2.82
N TYR A 151 -12.82 0.17 1.56
CA TYR A 151 -11.46 0.44 1.06
C TYR A 151 -10.79 1.62 1.81
N ASN A 152 -11.55 2.67 2.16
CA ASN A 152 -11.01 3.78 2.96
C ASN A 152 -10.73 3.33 4.40
N ARG A 153 -11.54 2.42 4.95
CA ARG A 153 -11.28 1.82 6.26
C ARG A 153 -9.95 1.08 6.28
N TRP A 154 -9.69 0.23 5.28
CA TRP A 154 -8.41 -0.45 5.14
C TRP A 154 -7.25 0.53 4.97
N ALA A 155 -7.44 1.63 4.23
CA ALA A 155 -6.43 2.67 4.14
C ALA A 155 -6.11 3.31 5.50
N ILE A 156 -7.13 3.54 6.34
CA ILE A 156 -6.96 4.08 7.69
C ILE A 156 -6.26 3.06 8.60
N GLU A 157 -6.67 1.79 8.58
CA GLU A 157 -5.99 0.72 9.33
C GLU A 157 -4.50 0.64 8.98
N LEU A 158 -4.18 0.69 7.68
CA LEU A 158 -2.81 0.75 7.20
C LEU A 158 -2.08 2.00 7.71
N ALA A 159 -2.74 3.17 7.72
CA ALA A 159 -2.18 4.42 8.21
C ALA A 159 -1.82 4.35 9.69
N LYS A 160 -2.72 3.84 10.55
CA LYS A 160 -2.47 3.70 11.99
C LYS A 160 -1.31 2.75 12.27
N THR A 161 -1.28 1.59 11.60
CA THR A 161 -0.17 0.64 11.73
C THR A 161 1.14 1.25 11.24
N ALA A 162 1.15 1.91 10.08
CA ALA A 162 2.35 2.54 9.55
C ALA A 162 2.85 3.66 10.47
N HIS A 163 1.98 4.53 10.96
CA HIS A 163 2.36 5.60 11.89
C HIS A 163 2.99 5.04 13.16
N SER A 164 2.32 4.09 13.80
CA SER A 164 2.79 3.46 15.04
C SER A 164 4.15 2.77 14.89
N LYS A 165 4.40 2.10 13.75
CA LYS A 165 5.60 1.28 13.56
C LYS A 165 6.78 2.02 12.95
N PHE A 166 6.52 3.02 12.10
CA PHE A 166 7.59 3.75 11.43
C PHE A 166 8.03 4.99 12.21
N THR A 167 7.20 5.54 13.10
CA THR A 167 7.57 6.72 13.88
C THR A 167 8.32 6.35 15.17
N TYR A 168 9.27 7.20 15.57
CA TYR A 168 9.96 7.10 16.86
C TYR A 168 10.26 8.50 17.39
N THR A 169 10.42 8.61 18.71
CA THR A 169 10.67 9.88 19.39
C THR A 169 12.12 9.97 19.83
N LEU A 170 12.78 11.08 19.50
CA LEU A 170 14.13 11.39 19.97
C LEU A 170 14.11 11.84 21.45
N PRO A 171 15.26 11.82 22.16
CA PRO A 171 15.33 12.30 23.55
C PRO A 171 14.87 13.74 23.77
N ASP A 172 14.89 14.57 22.72
CA ASP A 172 14.43 15.96 22.75
C ASP A 172 12.93 16.13 22.41
N GLY A 173 12.19 15.02 22.28
CA GLY A 173 10.76 15.02 22.00
C GLY A 173 10.39 15.13 20.52
N ARG A 174 11.34 15.38 19.61
CA ARG A 174 11.05 15.41 18.18
C ARG A 174 10.74 14.01 17.65
N LYS A 175 9.73 13.89 16.79
CA LYS A 175 9.43 12.65 16.08
C LYS A 175 10.28 12.53 14.81
N ARG A 176 10.66 11.30 14.48
CA ARG A 176 11.32 10.90 13.24
C ARG A 176 10.71 9.62 12.71
N MET A 177 11.06 9.27 11.49
CA MET A 177 10.55 8.07 10.83
C MET A 177 11.68 7.20 10.30
N TYR A 178 11.44 5.89 10.34
CA TYR A 178 12.24 4.92 9.61
C TYR A 178 11.86 4.93 8.13
N TRP A 179 12.83 4.79 7.23
CA TRP A 179 12.54 4.72 5.80
C TRP A 179 11.99 3.33 5.42
N LYS A 180 12.56 2.28 6.03
CA LYS A 180 12.19 0.88 5.76
C LYS A 180 12.16 0.04 7.03
N MET A 181 11.10 -0.75 7.19
CA MET A 181 10.90 -1.69 8.28
C MET A 181 10.91 -3.14 7.79
N SER A 182 11.10 -4.08 8.71
CA SER A 182 10.90 -5.50 8.44
C SER A 182 9.47 -5.80 8.01
N ILE A 183 9.24 -6.97 7.39
CA ILE A 183 7.97 -7.48 6.89
C ILE A 183 6.93 -7.48 8.01
N ASP A 184 7.31 -7.92 9.21
CA ASP A 184 6.45 -7.96 10.40
C ASP A 184 6.48 -6.68 11.24
N LEU A 185 7.16 -5.63 10.76
CA LEU A 185 7.27 -4.33 11.40
C LEU A 185 7.90 -4.37 12.81
N THR A 186 8.72 -5.38 13.10
CA THR A 186 9.36 -5.55 14.42
C THR A 186 10.68 -4.80 14.58
N TYR A 187 11.40 -4.48 13.49
CA TYR A 187 12.65 -3.71 13.55
C TYR A 187 12.92 -2.90 12.27
N PRO A 188 13.71 -1.81 12.36
CA PRO A 188 14.08 -1.02 11.19
C PRO A 188 15.13 -1.73 10.34
N LEU A 189 14.89 -1.78 9.03
CA LEU A 189 15.87 -2.22 8.03
C LEU A 189 16.75 -1.07 7.55
N VAL A 190 16.18 0.14 7.46
CA VAL A 190 16.90 1.37 7.13
C VAL A 190 16.43 2.49 8.05
N SER A 191 17.34 2.97 8.90
CA SER A 191 17.04 3.92 9.98
C SER A 191 17.08 5.40 9.57
N SER A 192 17.55 5.70 8.36
CA SER A 192 17.40 7.03 7.78
C SER A 192 15.93 7.36 7.56
N MET A 193 15.61 8.64 7.43
CA MET A 193 14.26 9.13 7.12
C MET A 193 14.20 9.54 5.66
N GLY A 194 13.15 9.14 4.93
CA GLY A 194 12.91 9.69 3.59
C GLY A 194 12.55 11.17 3.69
N GLN A 195 13.10 11.99 2.80
CA GLN A 195 12.97 13.45 2.89
C GLN A 195 11.51 13.93 2.89
N HIS A 196 10.63 13.24 2.16
CA HIS A 196 9.20 13.60 2.05
C HIS A 196 8.27 12.64 2.81
N ASP A 197 8.79 11.63 3.53
CA ASP A 197 7.94 10.64 4.20
C ASP A 197 6.92 11.31 5.15
N PRO A 198 7.31 12.25 6.05
CA PRO A 198 6.33 12.91 6.91
C PRO A 198 5.26 13.71 6.15
N LEU A 199 5.64 14.37 5.05
CA LEU A 199 4.72 15.16 4.23
C LEU A 199 3.76 14.26 3.44
N ASP A 200 4.25 13.17 2.85
CA ASP A 200 3.42 12.17 2.17
C ASP A 200 2.41 11.57 3.17
N GLY A 201 2.84 11.28 4.40
CA GLY A 201 1.98 10.85 5.50
C GLY A 201 0.91 11.88 5.82
N PHE A 202 1.30 13.12 6.11
CA PHE A 202 0.38 14.21 6.47
C PHE A 202 -0.70 14.42 5.40
N ILE A 203 -0.32 14.51 4.12
CA ILE A 203 -1.27 14.71 3.02
C ILE A 203 -2.23 13.52 2.90
N THR A 204 -1.68 12.31 2.93
CA THR A 204 -2.48 11.09 2.77
C THR A 204 -3.44 10.93 3.95
N TYR A 205 -3.01 11.12 5.18
CA TYR A 205 -3.87 10.96 6.37
C TYR A 205 -5.03 11.96 6.36
N ASN A 206 -4.77 13.22 5.96
CA ASN A 206 -5.83 14.21 5.78
C ASN A 206 -6.83 13.79 4.68
N GLU A 207 -6.37 13.23 3.56
CA GLU A 207 -7.25 12.71 2.50
C GLU A 207 -8.17 11.58 3.02
N LEU A 208 -7.59 10.62 3.75
CA LEU A 208 -8.34 9.50 4.33
C LEU A 208 -9.37 9.98 5.36
N GLN A 209 -8.97 10.91 6.24
CA GLN A 209 -9.82 11.50 7.27
C GLN A 209 -10.96 12.32 6.67
N ALA A 210 -10.71 13.05 5.58
CA ALA A 210 -11.74 13.80 4.88
C ALA A 210 -12.80 12.90 4.20
N THR A 211 -12.42 11.66 3.86
CA THR A 211 -13.32 10.67 3.25
C THR A 211 -14.05 9.82 4.30
N ALA A 212 -13.56 9.80 5.54
CA ALA A 212 -14.15 9.03 6.63
C ALA A 212 -15.53 9.60 7.05
N PRO A 213 -16.53 8.75 7.32
CA PRO A 213 -17.78 9.18 7.93
C PRO A 213 -17.53 9.69 9.35
N ARG A 214 -18.35 10.65 9.80
CA ARG A 214 -18.31 11.20 11.16
C ARG A 214 -19.12 10.35 12.14
N GLU A 215 -18.81 9.06 12.19
CA GLU A 215 -19.45 8.08 13.06
C GLU A 215 -18.47 7.61 14.13
N ALA A 216 -18.94 7.42 15.36
CA ALA A 216 -18.07 7.08 16.50
C ALA A 216 -17.35 5.74 16.35
N GLU A 217 -17.90 4.80 15.57
CA GLU A 217 -17.31 3.48 15.32
C GLU A 217 -16.24 3.50 14.23
N TRP A 218 -16.10 4.61 13.50
CA TRP A 218 -15.11 4.73 12.43
C TRP A 218 -13.75 5.16 13.00
N PRO A 219 -12.64 4.50 12.62
CA PRO A 219 -11.32 4.88 13.10
C PRO A 219 -10.94 6.29 12.63
N SER A 220 -10.48 7.12 13.57
CA SER A 220 -9.96 8.47 13.32
C SER A 220 -8.43 8.47 13.18
N LEU A 221 -7.91 9.41 12.39
CA LEU A 221 -6.49 9.74 12.19
C LEU A 221 -6.09 11.10 12.78
N GLU A 222 -6.95 11.74 13.57
CA GLU A 222 -6.68 13.08 14.12
C GLU A 222 -5.37 13.16 14.93
N GLU A 223 -5.06 12.12 15.71
CA GLU A 223 -3.82 12.04 16.49
C GLU A 223 -2.59 11.88 15.58
N GLU A 224 -2.67 10.98 14.60
CA GLU A 224 -1.59 10.75 13.63
C GLU A 224 -1.34 11.97 12.74
N ILE A 225 -2.40 12.72 12.37
CA ILE A 225 -2.28 13.97 11.63
C ILE A 225 -1.59 15.04 12.47
N ALA A 226 -1.98 15.19 13.74
CA ALA A 226 -1.37 16.17 14.64
C ALA A 226 0.12 15.88 14.89
N ASP A 227 0.50 14.60 14.92
CA ASP A 227 1.89 14.16 15.07
C ASP A 227 2.80 14.50 13.88
N LEU A 228 2.23 14.62 12.67
CA LEU A 228 2.97 14.91 11.43
C LEU A 228 2.93 16.40 11.03
N ALA A 229 2.19 17.23 11.77
CA ALA A 229 1.98 18.66 11.49
C ALA A 229 3.14 19.55 11.94
#